data_AF-A0A967L8C2-F1
#
_entry.id   AF-A0A967L8C2-F1
#
_cell.length_a   1.000
_cell.length_b   1.000
_cell.length_c   1.000
_cell.angle_alpha   90.00
_cell.angle_beta   90.00
_cell.angle_gamma   90.00
#
_symmetry.space_group_name_H-M   'P 1'
#
loop_
_entity.id
_entity.type
_entity.pdbx_description
1 polymer ?
#
loop_
_entity_poly.entity_id
_entity_poly.type
_entity_poly.pdbx_seq_one_letter_code
_entity_poly.pdbx_strand_id
1 'polypeptide(L)'
;FGSVVSHARGVRAGLPAYMTLPRQSRSGGPNFLGAEHAPFIVGGDPNRKGFRVRDVVLPRNVSEGRARSRRELRASLDRLARMHEKEAQDPTVSFDSYYQQGIDLITSPTAQAAFDIDSEAEKVRERYGRNQLGQRMLLARRLVEAGVSFVTCYYGGWDHHSKIFDGLKKHMPPLDQGLAALI
;
A
#
# COMPACT_ATOMS: atom_id res chain seq x y z
N PHE A 1 9.77 1.83 8.67
CA PHE A 1 10.30 2.82 7.69
C PHE A 1 9.19 3.46 6.87
N GLY A 2 8.36 2.70 6.14
CA GLY A 2 7.30 3.31 5.30
C GLY A 2 6.32 4.23 6.04
N SER A 3 5.89 3.88 7.25
CA SER A 3 5.03 4.73 8.08
C SER A 3 5.70 6.04 8.51
N VAL A 4 6.99 6.03 8.80
CA VAL A 4 7.78 7.25 9.07
C VAL A 4 7.89 8.12 7.82
N VAL A 5 8.08 7.52 6.64
CA VAL A 5 8.08 8.26 5.38
C VAL A 5 6.71 8.89 5.11
N SER A 6 5.62 8.16 5.40
CA SER A 6 4.27 8.71 5.34
C SER A 6 4.08 9.91 6.25
N HIS A 7 4.56 9.81 7.49
CA HIS A 7 4.53 10.90 8.45
C HIS A 7 5.33 12.13 8.00
N ALA A 8 6.56 11.93 7.51
CA ALA A 8 7.45 13.02 7.14
C ALA A 8 7.11 13.68 5.80
N ARG A 9 6.57 12.93 4.82
CA ARG A 9 6.35 13.42 3.45
C ARG A 9 4.90 13.66 3.09
N GLY A 10 3.96 13.04 3.80
CA GLY A 10 2.54 13.12 3.52
C GLY A 10 2.14 12.64 2.11
N VAL A 11 0.87 12.84 1.79
CA VAL A 11 0.29 12.55 0.46
C VAL A 11 0.95 13.42 -0.60
N ARG A 12 1.27 12.82 -1.75
CA ARG A 12 1.86 13.52 -2.91
C ARG A 12 1.10 13.17 -4.17
N ALA A 13 0.77 14.17 -4.97
CA ALA A 13 -0.03 14.00 -6.20
C ALA A 13 -1.34 13.21 -5.97
N GLY A 14 -1.96 13.36 -4.79
CA GLY A 14 -3.18 12.62 -4.42
C GLY A 14 -2.96 11.13 -4.12
N LEU A 15 -1.72 10.66 -4.07
CA LEU A 15 -1.38 9.27 -3.76
C LEU A 15 -0.88 9.13 -2.31
N PRO A 16 -1.28 8.05 -1.62
CA PRO A 16 -0.70 7.69 -0.34
C PRO A 16 0.81 7.57 -0.42
N ALA A 17 1.49 8.09 0.61
CA ALA A 17 2.94 8.06 0.68
C ALA A 17 3.53 6.66 0.83
N TYR A 18 2.76 5.73 1.41
CA TYR A 18 3.21 4.38 1.77
C TYR A 18 2.29 3.30 1.23
N MET A 19 2.83 2.42 0.39
CA MET A 19 2.13 1.24 -0.14
C MET A 19 2.93 -0.05 0.12
N THR A 20 2.24 -1.19 0.13
CA THR A 20 2.86 -2.52 0.27
C THR A 20 2.26 -3.54 -0.69
N LEU A 21 3.12 -4.42 -1.22
CA LEU A 21 2.81 -5.40 -2.27
C LEU A 21 3.26 -6.81 -1.85
N PRO A 22 2.42 -7.85 -1.85
CA PRO A 22 0.97 -7.83 -1.93
C PRO A 22 0.32 -7.73 -0.53
N ARG A 23 1.13 -7.76 0.52
CA ARG A 23 0.70 -7.83 1.91
C ARG A 23 1.62 -7.00 2.78
N GLN A 24 1.12 -6.58 3.93
CA GLN A 24 1.93 -5.93 4.94
C GLN A 24 2.83 -6.96 5.63
N SER A 25 4.10 -6.63 5.83
CA SER A 25 4.99 -7.41 6.70
C SER A 25 4.56 -7.29 8.16
N ARG A 26 4.92 -8.24 9.02
CA ARG A 26 4.59 -8.20 10.47
C ARG A 26 4.96 -6.86 11.14
N SER A 27 6.04 -6.21 10.70
CA SER A 27 6.53 -4.93 11.24
C SER A 27 6.24 -3.73 10.33
N GLY A 28 5.35 -3.88 9.35
CA GLY A 28 5.01 -2.84 8.37
C GLY A 28 3.90 -1.89 8.82
N GLY A 29 3.48 -1.96 10.08
CA GLY A 29 2.42 -1.15 10.68
C GLY A 29 2.78 0.32 10.86
N PRO A 30 1.78 1.17 11.12
CA PRO A 30 2.00 2.55 11.54
C PRO A 30 2.62 2.66 12.94
N ASN A 31 2.56 1.60 13.77
CA ASN A 31 2.95 1.64 15.19
C ASN A 31 2.27 2.82 15.90
N PHE A 32 3.04 3.67 16.58
CA PHE A 32 2.54 4.82 17.34
C PHE A 32 2.20 6.04 16.47
N LEU A 33 2.42 5.99 15.14
CA LEU A 33 2.19 7.14 14.24
C LEU A 33 0.72 7.33 13.86
N GLY A 34 -0.18 6.41 14.21
CA GLY A 34 -1.60 6.53 13.90
C GLY A 34 -2.01 5.90 12.56
N ALA A 35 -3.30 5.63 12.41
CA ALA A 35 -3.83 4.85 11.29
C ALA A 35 -3.67 5.55 9.93
N GLU A 36 -3.56 6.88 9.91
CA GLU A 36 -3.33 7.68 8.70
C GLU A 36 -1.99 7.36 8.02
N HIS A 37 -1.04 6.80 8.76
CA HIS A 37 0.29 6.41 8.26
C HIS A 37 0.42 4.90 8.03
N ALA A 38 -0.68 4.14 8.08
CA ALA A 38 -0.70 2.75 7.69
C ALA A 38 -0.40 2.58 6.19
N PRO A 39 0.19 1.46 5.75
CA PRO A 39 0.38 1.20 4.33
C PRO A 39 -0.93 0.90 3.64
N PHE A 40 -1.10 1.44 2.44
CA PHE A 40 -2.07 0.93 1.49
C PHE A 40 -1.61 -0.42 0.94
N ILE A 41 -2.42 -1.46 1.15
CA ILE A 41 -2.11 -2.82 0.73
C ILE A 41 -2.65 -3.04 -0.68
N VAL A 42 -1.75 -3.23 -1.63
CA VAL A 42 -2.09 -3.55 -3.02
C VAL A 42 -2.03 -5.06 -3.17
N GLY A 43 -3.18 -5.72 -3.01
CA GLY A 43 -3.30 -7.17 -3.08
C GLY A 43 -3.17 -7.73 -4.49
N GLY A 44 -3.08 -9.06 -4.59
CA GLY A 44 -3.05 -9.78 -5.86
C GLY A 44 -1.65 -10.05 -6.42
N ASP A 45 -1.63 -10.61 -7.63
CA ASP A 45 -0.42 -10.98 -8.35
C ASP A 45 -0.34 -10.18 -9.67
N PRO A 46 0.57 -9.18 -9.78
CA PRO A 46 0.72 -8.38 -11.00
C PRO A 46 1.15 -9.17 -12.25
N ASN A 47 1.62 -10.42 -12.08
CA ASN A 47 1.94 -11.29 -13.21
C ASN A 47 0.72 -12.04 -13.77
N ARG A 48 -0.41 -12.05 -13.04
CA ARG A 48 -1.62 -12.76 -13.47
C ARG A 48 -2.33 -11.97 -14.56
N LYS A 49 -2.82 -12.66 -15.60
CA LYS A 49 -3.66 -12.04 -16.65
C LYS A 49 -4.88 -11.36 -16.04
N GLY A 50 -5.15 -10.12 -16.46
CA GLY A 50 -6.26 -9.34 -15.94
C GLY A 50 -6.07 -8.90 -14.49
N PHE A 51 -4.82 -8.77 -14.04
CA PHE A 51 -4.52 -8.17 -12.75
C PHE A 51 -5.18 -6.79 -12.68
N ARG A 52 -6.00 -6.62 -11.65
CA ARG A 52 -6.58 -5.34 -11.27
C ARG A 52 -6.53 -5.26 -9.77
N VAL A 53 -6.29 -4.06 -9.25
CA VAL A 53 -6.40 -3.80 -7.82
C VAL A 53 -7.89 -3.79 -7.49
N ARG A 54 -8.41 -4.99 -7.19
CA ARG A 54 -9.75 -5.19 -6.65
C ARG A 54 -9.73 -4.75 -5.19
N ASP A 55 -10.54 -3.75 -4.88
CA ASP A 55 -10.80 -3.24 -3.54
C ASP A 55 -9.56 -2.64 -2.87
N VAL A 56 -9.56 -1.31 -2.70
CA VAL A 56 -8.77 -0.67 -1.63
C VAL A 56 -9.41 -1.11 -0.31
N VAL A 57 -9.11 -2.34 0.11
CA VAL A 57 -9.77 -3.03 1.22
C VAL A 57 -9.53 -2.25 2.51
N LEU A 58 -10.60 -1.65 3.05
CA LEU A 58 -10.66 -1.24 4.44
C LEU A 58 -10.32 -2.46 5.31
N PRO A 59 -9.45 -2.34 6.33
CA PRO A 59 -9.27 -3.39 7.33
C PRO A 59 -10.64 -3.86 7.84
N ARG A 60 -10.90 -5.17 7.80
CA ARG A 60 -12.21 -5.81 8.07
C ARG A 60 -12.83 -5.45 9.42
N ASN A 61 -12.09 -4.78 10.29
CA ASN A 61 -12.52 -4.17 11.52
C ASN A 61 -13.49 -2.98 11.31
N VAL A 62 -13.65 -2.49 10.07
CA VAL A 62 -14.55 -1.38 9.72
C VAL A 62 -15.39 -1.71 8.47
N SER A 63 -16.31 -2.65 8.59
CA SER A 63 -17.29 -2.93 7.54
C SER A 63 -18.55 -2.07 7.71
N GLU A 64 -18.62 -1.02 6.89
CA GLU A 64 -19.77 -0.29 6.30
C GLU A 64 -21.02 0.04 7.15
N GLY A 65 -21.62 -0.91 7.87
CA GLY A 65 -22.80 -0.66 8.71
C GLY A 65 -22.50 0.19 9.95
N ARG A 66 -21.36 -0.04 10.61
CA ARG A 66 -20.92 0.78 11.75
C ARG A 66 -20.39 2.15 11.33
N ALA A 67 -19.88 2.29 10.10
CA ALA A 67 -19.29 3.54 9.63
C ALA A 67 -20.35 4.64 9.45
N ARG A 68 -21.54 4.30 8.93
CA ARG A 68 -22.66 5.24 8.78
C ARG A 68 -23.21 5.69 10.13
N SER A 69 -23.50 4.74 11.01
CA SER A 69 -23.95 5.04 12.37
C SER A 69 -22.90 5.81 13.18
N ARG A 70 -21.61 5.55 12.97
CA ARG A 70 -20.54 6.33 13.60
C ARG A 70 -20.36 7.71 12.98
N ARG A 71 -20.61 7.92 11.68
CA ARG A 71 -20.64 9.28 11.08
C ARG A 71 -21.80 10.09 11.63
N GLU A 72 -22.97 9.49 11.80
CA GLU A 72 -24.15 10.16 12.36
C GLU A 72 -23.97 10.47 13.85
N LEU A 73 -23.47 9.49 14.62
CA LEU A 73 -23.14 9.67 16.04
C LEU A 73 -21.95 10.61 16.26
N ARG A 74 -20.99 10.64 15.33
CA ARG A 74 -19.88 11.58 15.37
C ARG A 74 -20.30 12.97 14.94
N ALA A 75 -21.24 13.13 14.00
CA ALA A 75 -21.80 14.43 13.71
C ALA A 75 -22.59 15.01 14.89
N SER A 76 -23.22 14.16 15.72
CA SER A 76 -23.85 14.59 16.97
C SER A 76 -22.84 14.86 18.08
N LEU A 77 -21.80 14.05 18.24
CA LEU A 77 -20.72 14.27 19.20
C LEU A 77 -19.81 15.45 18.82
N ASP A 78 -19.49 15.68 17.54
CA ASP A 78 -18.75 16.84 17.03
C ASP A 78 -19.53 18.14 17.28
N ARG A 79 -20.87 18.10 17.25
CA ARG A 79 -21.69 19.24 17.68
C ARG A 79 -21.55 19.50 19.19
N LEU A 80 -21.35 18.48 20.00
CA LEU A 80 -21.12 18.60 21.45
C LEU A 80 -19.67 18.97 21.78
N ALA A 81 -18.69 18.42 21.08
CA ALA A 81 -17.25 18.63 21.27
C ALA A 81 -16.77 20.00 20.76
N ARG A 82 -17.37 20.53 19.67
CA ARG A 82 -17.12 21.92 19.24
C ARG A 82 -17.53 22.96 20.29
N MET A 83 -18.40 22.60 21.24
CA MET A 83 -18.71 23.47 22.38
C MET A 83 -17.68 23.37 23.51
N HIS A 84 -16.76 22.38 23.50
CA HIS A 84 -15.95 22.06 24.67
C HIS A 84 -14.43 21.90 24.47
N GLU A 85 -13.87 21.76 23.27
CA GLU A 85 -12.47 21.30 23.19
C GLU A 85 -11.65 21.91 22.06
N LYS A 86 -10.80 22.89 22.43
CA LYS A 86 -9.77 23.49 21.58
C LYS A 86 -8.43 22.74 21.64
N GLU A 87 -8.33 21.57 22.29
CA GLU A 87 -7.02 21.05 22.72
C GLU A 87 -6.74 19.54 22.61
N ALA A 88 -7.63 18.68 22.09
CA ALA A 88 -7.35 17.24 21.99
C ALA A 88 -7.35 16.71 20.54
N GLN A 89 -6.22 16.14 20.10
CA GLN A 89 -6.11 15.41 18.83
C GLN A 89 -6.92 14.10 18.91
N ASP A 90 -8.09 14.10 18.27
CA ASP A 90 -9.06 12.99 18.29
C ASP A 90 -8.67 11.85 17.30
N PRO A 91 -8.54 10.59 17.76
CA PRO A 91 -8.30 9.40 16.92
C PRO A 91 -9.34 9.17 15.81
N THR A 92 -10.51 9.80 15.88
CA THR A 92 -11.53 9.69 14.84
C THR A 92 -11.14 10.44 13.56
N VAL A 93 -10.40 11.55 13.66
CA VAL A 93 -9.94 12.37 12.52
C VAL A 93 -8.95 11.60 11.64
N SER A 94 -8.06 10.84 12.26
CA SER A 94 -7.09 9.95 11.61
C SER A 94 -7.75 8.96 10.67
N PHE A 95 -8.85 8.33 11.10
CA PHE A 95 -9.54 7.31 10.32
C PHE A 95 -10.22 7.87 9.05
N ASP A 96 -10.75 9.10 9.12
CA ASP A 96 -11.37 9.74 7.96
C ASP A 96 -10.33 10.11 6.90
N SER A 97 -9.17 10.58 7.33
CA SER A 97 -8.08 10.96 6.42
C SER A 97 -7.55 9.76 5.64
N TYR A 98 -7.40 8.60 6.29
CA TYR A 98 -7.00 7.35 5.63
C TYR A 98 -8.07 6.86 4.65
N TYR A 99 -9.34 6.96 5.02
CA TYR A 99 -10.44 6.61 4.15
C TYR A 99 -10.51 7.51 2.91
N GLN A 100 -10.37 8.83 3.08
CA GLN A 100 -10.38 9.78 1.97
C GLN A 100 -9.23 9.50 0.99
N GLN A 101 -8.02 9.23 1.49
CA GLN A 101 -6.88 8.81 0.66
C GLN A 101 -7.19 7.56 -0.18
N GLY A 102 -7.94 6.59 0.37
CA GLY A 102 -8.36 5.42 -0.36
C GLY A 102 -9.37 5.72 -1.48
N ILE A 103 -10.29 6.66 -1.25
CA ILE A 103 -11.23 7.14 -2.27
C ILE A 103 -10.51 7.91 -3.38
N ASP A 104 -9.59 8.80 -3.02
CA ASP A 104 -8.80 9.59 -3.97
C ASP A 104 -7.91 8.67 -4.83
N LEU A 105 -7.36 7.61 -4.24
CA LEU A 105 -6.59 6.60 -4.96
C LEU A 105 -7.44 5.85 -6.02
N ILE A 106 -8.68 5.50 -5.70
CA ILE A 106 -9.56 4.81 -6.65
C ILE A 106 -9.99 5.74 -7.78
N THR A 107 -10.25 7.01 -7.46
CA THR A 107 -10.82 7.97 -8.42
C THR A 107 -9.77 8.70 -9.26
N SER A 108 -8.49 8.68 -8.86
CA SER A 108 -7.38 9.34 -9.57
C SER A 108 -7.00 8.62 -10.87
N PRO A 109 -7.05 9.29 -12.04
CA PRO A 109 -6.56 8.74 -13.30
C PRO A 109 -5.08 8.37 -13.26
N THR A 110 -4.27 9.17 -12.56
CA THR A 110 -2.83 8.92 -12.38
C THR A 110 -2.59 7.65 -11.57
N ALA A 111 -3.37 7.42 -10.52
CA ALA A 111 -3.32 6.19 -9.73
C ALA A 111 -3.68 4.96 -10.57
N GLN A 112 -4.79 5.04 -11.31
CA GLN A 112 -5.26 3.95 -12.16
C GLN A 112 -4.23 3.60 -13.23
N ALA A 113 -3.62 4.60 -13.87
CA ALA A 113 -2.54 4.39 -14.83
C ALA A 113 -1.32 3.71 -14.19
N ALA A 114 -0.96 4.07 -12.95
CA ALA A 114 0.16 3.44 -12.24
C ALA A 114 -0.09 1.95 -11.96
N PHE A 115 -1.34 1.57 -11.64
CA PHE A 115 -1.73 0.16 -11.41
C PHE A 115 -1.88 -0.67 -12.67
N ASP A 116 -2.04 -0.03 -13.84
CA ASP A 116 -2.13 -0.72 -15.13
C ASP A 116 -0.75 -1.21 -15.60
N ILE A 117 -0.32 -2.34 -15.03
CA ILE A 117 0.94 -3.01 -15.40
C ILE A 117 0.92 -3.56 -16.83
N ASP A 118 -0.26 -3.81 -17.39
CA ASP A 118 -0.39 -4.36 -18.75
C ASP A 118 -0.11 -3.29 -19.82
N SER A 119 -0.09 -1.99 -19.44
CA SER A 119 0.39 -0.91 -20.31
C SER A 119 1.91 -0.90 -20.55
N GLU A 120 2.68 -1.66 -19.76
CA GLU A 120 4.13 -1.81 -19.98
C GLU A 120 4.41 -2.66 -21.21
N ALA A 121 5.44 -2.28 -21.97
CA ALA A 121 5.90 -3.09 -23.09
C ALA A 121 6.29 -4.50 -22.62
N GLU A 122 5.94 -5.52 -23.40
CA GLU A 122 6.21 -6.93 -23.11
C GLU A 122 7.68 -7.17 -22.73
N LYS A 123 8.62 -6.56 -23.47
CA LYS A 123 10.06 -6.65 -23.21
C LYS A 123 10.46 -6.12 -21.83
N VAL A 124 9.80 -5.09 -21.32
CA VAL A 124 10.06 -4.55 -19.97
C VAL A 124 9.60 -5.56 -18.92
N ARG A 125 8.42 -6.15 -19.11
CA ARG A 125 7.89 -7.17 -18.20
C ARG A 125 8.78 -8.42 -18.17
N GLU A 126 9.29 -8.85 -19.33
CA GLU A 126 10.27 -9.93 -19.42
C GLU A 126 11.59 -9.59 -18.73
N ARG A 127 12.08 -8.34 -18.85
CA ARG A 127 13.32 -7.89 -18.20
C ARG A 127 13.26 -8.06 -16.69
N TYR A 128 12.14 -7.67 -16.07
CA TYR A 128 11.89 -7.87 -14.64
C TYR A 128 11.63 -9.33 -14.27
N GLY A 129 11.31 -10.18 -15.26
CA GLY A 129 10.97 -11.58 -15.09
C GLY A 129 9.47 -11.80 -14.85
N ARG A 130 8.91 -12.80 -15.54
CA ARG A 130 7.52 -13.26 -15.43
C ARG A 130 7.26 -14.09 -14.17
N ASN A 131 7.64 -13.53 -13.03
CA ASN A 131 7.43 -14.09 -11.71
C ASN A 131 6.83 -13.04 -10.78
N GLN A 132 6.34 -13.48 -9.62
CA GLN A 132 5.64 -12.59 -8.68
C GLN A 132 6.50 -11.43 -8.18
N LEU A 133 7.78 -11.65 -7.92
CA LEU A 133 8.66 -10.63 -7.36
C LEU A 133 9.01 -9.58 -8.42
N GLY A 134 9.44 -10.04 -9.60
CA GLY A 134 9.78 -9.19 -10.73
C GLY A 134 8.64 -8.24 -11.10
N GLN A 135 7.43 -8.77 -11.26
CA GLN A 135 6.27 -7.94 -11.61
C GLN A 135 5.83 -7.03 -10.45
N ARG A 136 6.06 -7.41 -9.17
CA ARG A 136 5.85 -6.51 -8.03
C ARG A 136 6.86 -5.35 -8.03
N MET A 137 8.11 -5.61 -8.38
CA MET A 137 9.14 -4.57 -8.49
C MET A 137 8.85 -3.62 -9.64
N LEU A 138 8.38 -4.14 -10.78
CA LEU A 138 7.93 -3.30 -11.91
C LEU A 138 6.74 -2.42 -11.50
N LEU A 139 5.73 -2.97 -10.83
CA LEU A 139 4.61 -2.19 -10.31
C LEU A 139 5.08 -1.15 -9.29
N ALA A 140 6.03 -1.50 -8.41
CA ALA A 140 6.60 -0.56 -7.46
C ALA A 140 7.28 0.62 -8.16
N ARG A 141 8.05 0.39 -9.24
CA ARG A 141 8.63 1.47 -10.06
C ARG A 141 7.54 2.41 -10.56
N ARG A 142 6.47 1.89 -11.18
CA ARG A 142 5.36 2.69 -11.70
C ARG A 142 4.68 3.52 -10.60
N LEU A 143 4.47 2.94 -9.43
CA LEU A 143 3.89 3.65 -8.28
C LEU A 143 4.80 4.79 -7.79
N VAL A 144 6.11 4.56 -7.75
CA VAL A 144 7.08 5.59 -7.38
C VAL A 144 7.12 6.71 -8.42
N GLU A 145 7.12 6.37 -9.72
CA GLU A 145 7.02 7.33 -10.83
C GLU A 145 5.73 8.16 -10.77
N ALA A 146 4.62 7.57 -10.31
CA ALA A 146 3.35 8.27 -10.12
C ALA A 146 3.31 9.17 -8.87
N GLY A 147 4.26 9.02 -7.92
CA GLY A 147 4.40 9.89 -6.76
C GLY A 147 4.37 9.21 -5.39
N VAL A 148 4.24 7.88 -5.32
CA VAL A 148 4.32 7.15 -4.05
C VAL A 148 5.73 7.24 -3.48
N SER A 149 5.85 7.72 -2.25
CA SER A 149 7.17 7.99 -1.66
C SER A 149 7.88 6.73 -1.15
N PHE A 150 7.14 5.69 -0.77
CA PHE A 150 7.70 4.45 -0.26
C PHE A 150 6.83 3.25 -0.65
N VAL A 151 7.43 2.27 -1.30
CA VAL A 151 6.76 1.01 -1.65
C VAL A 151 7.51 -0.16 -1.01
N THR A 152 6.81 -0.99 -0.25
CA THR A 152 7.35 -2.25 0.26
C THR A 152 6.98 -3.40 -0.66
N CYS A 153 7.96 -4.04 -1.29
CA CYS A 153 7.79 -5.31 -1.98
C CYS A 153 8.05 -6.46 -1.00
N TYR A 154 6.99 -7.10 -0.53
CA TYR A 154 7.09 -8.27 0.33
C TYR A 154 7.48 -9.51 -0.46
N TYR A 155 8.64 -10.07 -0.13
CA TYR A 155 9.16 -11.34 -0.65
C TYR A 155 9.53 -12.23 0.53
N GLY A 156 8.63 -13.13 0.93
CA GLY A 156 8.84 -14.03 2.06
C GLY A 156 9.69 -15.26 1.69
N GLY A 157 9.87 -16.15 2.67
CA GLY A 157 10.57 -17.44 2.44
C GLY A 157 12.06 -17.43 2.75
N TRP A 158 12.58 -16.35 3.34
CA TRP A 158 13.99 -16.17 3.71
C TRP A 158 14.43 -16.88 4.99
N ASP A 159 13.50 -17.52 5.70
CA ASP A 159 13.84 -18.37 6.83
C ASP A 159 14.47 -19.67 6.31
N HIS A 160 15.79 -19.73 6.37
CA HIS A 160 16.62 -20.85 5.88
C HIS A 160 17.34 -21.58 7.00
N HIS A 161 16.76 -21.66 8.21
CA HIS A 161 17.34 -22.42 9.33
C HIS A 161 17.64 -23.90 8.98
N SER A 162 17.06 -24.41 7.88
CA SER A 162 17.47 -25.65 7.23
C SER A 162 17.57 -25.46 5.71
N LYS A 163 18.37 -26.30 5.03
CA LYS A 163 18.47 -26.39 3.56
C LYS A 163 18.75 -25.05 2.84
N ILE A 164 19.68 -24.26 3.39
CA ILE A 164 20.03 -22.92 2.85
C ILE A 164 20.35 -22.92 1.36
N PHE A 165 21.11 -23.89 0.85
CA PHE A 165 21.49 -23.92 -0.58
C PHE A 165 20.29 -24.13 -1.49
N ASP A 166 19.34 -24.98 -1.12
CA ASP A 166 18.11 -25.18 -1.89
C ASP A 166 17.19 -23.96 -1.82
N GLY A 167 17.11 -23.35 -0.63
CA GLY A 167 16.40 -22.10 -0.40
C GLY A 167 16.89 -20.97 -1.30
N LEU A 168 18.21 -20.74 -1.32
CA LEU A 168 18.84 -19.70 -2.14
C LEU A 168 18.72 -19.99 -3.64
N LYS A 169 18.92 -21.23 -4.08
CA LYS A 169 18.72 -21.62 -5.50
C LYS A 169 17.31 -21.29 -6.00
N LYS A 170 16.30 -21.31 -5.11
CA LYS A 170 14.92 -20.96 -5.43
C LYS A 170 14.65 -19.45 -5.38
N HIS A 171 15.19 -18.72 -4.39
CA HIS A 171 14.80 -17.33 -4.13
C HIS A 171 15.72 -16.30 -4.79
N MET A 172 17.01 -16.61 -4.98
CA MET A 172 17.97 -15.68 -5.56
C MET A 172 17.67 -15.34 -7.02
N PRO A 173 17.39 -16.30 -7.94
CA PRO A 173 17.24 -15.95 -9.36
C PRO A 173 16.10 -14.94 -9.65
N PRO A 174 14.88 -15.08 -9.08
CA PRO A 174 13.83 -14.08 -9.23
C PRO A 174 14.19 -12.72 -8.60
N LEU A 175 14.91 -12.73 -7.48
CA LEU A 175 15.38 -11.51 -6.82
C LEU A 175 16.39 -10.78 -7.68
N ASP A 176 17.43 -11.48 -8.14
CA ASP A 176 18.52 -10.91 -8.93
C ASP A 176 17.99 -10.33 -10.24
N GLN A 177 17.14 -11.06 -10.95
CA GLN A 177 16.53 -10.59 -12.20
C GLN A 177 15.67 -9.34 -11.97
N GLY A 178 14.77 -9.38 -10.99
CA GLY A 178 13.87 -8.26 -10.70
C GLY A 178 14.61 -7.03 -10.22
N LEU A 179 15.60 -7.21 -9.33
CA LEU A 179 16.40 -6.12 -8.77
C LEU A 179 17.30 -5.49 -9.82
N ALA A 180 18.00 -6.29 -10.62
CA ALA A 180 18.86 -5.80 -11.69
C ALA A 180 18.09 -5.03 -12.77
N ALA A 181 16.81 -5.33 -12.97
CA ALA A 181 15.96 -4.56 -13.88
C ALA A 181 15.45 -3.24 -13.29
N LEU A 182 15.46 -3.11 -11.95
CA LEU A 182 14.97 -1.95 -11.21
C LEU A 182 16.01 -0.85 -11.02
N ILE A 183 17.29 -1.22 -10.86
CA ILE A 183 18.44 -0.32 -10.73
C ILE A 183 19.08 -0.01 -12.07
#